data_AF-A0A9P9QBC0-F1
#
_entry.id   AF-A0A9P9QBC0-F1
#
_cell.length_a   1.000
_cell.length_b   1.000
_cell.length_c   1.000
_cell.angle_alpha   90.00
_cell.angle_beta   90.00
_cell.angle_gamma   90.00
#
_symmetry.space_group_name_H-M   'P 1'
#
loop_
_entity.id
_entity.type
_entity.pdbx_description
1 polymer ?
#
loop_
_entity_poly.entity_id
_entity_poly.type
_entity_poly.pdbx_seq_one_letter_code
_entity_poly.pdbx_strand_id
1 'polypeptide(L)'
;MPSLLNDSDATNGVGHIETRPRQGSRSLPTLTDILGNSLNDRLLFAVPKKGRLHQACLDLLHGSDIQFHRHSRLDIALVKNLPLALVFLPAADIPTFVGEGRVDLGITGRDQVAEHECVVPPTATTGVEEVLDLDFGKCALQVQVPAKGSLAKPEDLIGKNVVTSFTNLAEEYFRKLEAEQAGGATNGDSNGKAKLKTVIKYVGGSVEAACALGVADGIVDLVESGETMRAAGLKAISTVISSSAILIKSKHASDPKLVDLITARIKGVITAQKYVLCTYNVERSKLDEARKITPGRRAPTVNALEEDGWVAVQAMVLRKEIAIAMDKLTEIGASDLIVTKIENSRTGD
;
A
#
# COMPACT_ATOMS: atom_id res chain seq x y z
N MET A 1 -21.47 7.62 87.05
CA MET A 1 -22.23 8.37 88.08
C MET A 1 -21.36 8.37 89.32
N PRO A 2 -20.94 9.53 89.88
CA PRO A 2 -21.61 10.82 89.81
C PRO A 2 -20.82 11.93 89.07
N SER A 3 -21.59 12.97 88.78
CA SER A 3 -21.32 14.28 88.20
C SER A 3 -20.31 15.15 88.97
N LEU A 4 -19.78 16.20 88.32
CA LEU A 4 -19.96 17.63 88.68
C LEU A 4 -19.12 18.58 87.78
N LEU A 5 -19.80 19.63 87.28
CA LEU A 5 -19.42 21.06 87.12
C LEU A 5 -18.20 21.44 86.24
N ASN A 6 -18.33 22.22 85.16
CA ASN A 6 -18.72 23.64 84.94
C ASN A 6 -17.52 24.61 84.84
N ASP A 7 -17.60 25.47 83.82
CA ASP A 7 -17.05 26.83 83.65
C ASP A 7 -15.52 27.01 83.56
N SER A 8 -15.02 27.35 82.36
CA SER A 8 -14.71 28.71 81.86
C SER A 8 -13.34 29.21 82.35
N ASP A 9 -12.38 29.41 81.43
CA ASP A 9 -11.99 30.75 80.97
C ASP A 9 -10.83 30.70 79.96
N ALA A 10 -10.74 31.81 79.22
CA ALA A 10 -9.94 32.07 78.04
C ALA A 10 -8.42 31.82 78.12
N THR A 11 -7.82 31.51 76.96
CA THR A 11 -6.68 32.30 76.43
C THR A 11 -6.42 31.95 74.95
N ASN A 12 -6.53 32.97 74.10
CA ASN A 12 -6.21 32.93 72.68
C ASN A 12 -4.70 32.71 72.45
N GLY A 13 -4.35 31.59 71.82
CA GLY A 13 -3.05 31.37 71.18
C GLY A 13 -3.28 30.95 69.73
N VAL A 14 -3.37 31.92 68.81
CA VAL A 14 -3.48 31.64 67.37
C VAL A 14 -2.08 31.28 66.85
N GLY A 15 -1.74 30.00 66.91
CA GLY A 15 -0.59 29.42 66.22
C GLY A 15 -0.92 29.14 64.77
N HIS A 16 -0.20 29.78 63.85
CA HIS A 16 -0.22 29.48 62.41
C HIS A 16 0.12 28.00 62.18
N ILE A 17 -0.84 27.24 61.62
CA ILE A 17 -0.59 25.89 61.12
C ILE A 17 0.04 26.01 59.74
N GLU A 18 1.35 25.77 59.66
CA GLU A 18 2.08 25.57 58.42
C GLU A 18 1.63 24.26 57.76
N THR A 19 0.81 24.36 56.71
CA THR A 19 0.40 23.22 55.89
C THR A 19 1.57 22.77 55.01
N ARG A 20 2.12 21.59 55.29
CA ARG A 20 3.10 20.93 54.39
C ARG A 20 2.49 20.76 52.98
N PRO A 21 3.20 21.09 51.90
CA PRO A 21 2.67 20.91 50.56
C PRO A 21 2.52 19.41 50.26
N ARG A 22 1.33 19.04 49.77
CA ARG A 22 1.06 17.70 49.22
C ARG A 22 2.07 17.42 48.11
N GLN A 23 2.79 16.31 48.22
CA GLN A 23 3.61 15.77 47.14
C GLN A 23 2.79 15.75 45.85
N GLY A 24 3.28 16.49 44.84
CA GLY A 24 2.64 16.60 43.55
C GLY A 24 2.39 15.23 42.95
N SER A 25 1.19 15.02 42.43
CA SER A 25 0.88 13.89 41.57
C SER A 25 1.92 13.84 40.46
N ARG A 26 2.78 12.81 40.43
CA ARG A 26 3.56 12.52 39.23
C ARG A 26 2.55 12.26 38.12
N SER A 27 2.42 13.18 37.18
CA SER A 27 1.69 12.96 35.95
C SER A 27 2.27 11.72 35.27
N LEU A 28 1.42 10.76 34.93
CA LEU A 28 1.79 9.68 34.03
C LEU A 28 2.25 10.32 32.71
N PRO A 29 3.38 9.87 32.12
CA PRO A 29 3.85 10.42 30.86
C PRO A 29 2.75 10.27 29.80
N THR A 30 2.53 11.31 29.00
CA THR A 30 1.53 11.26 27.94
C THR A 30 1.99 10.31 26.84
N LEU A 31 1.06 9.80 26.02
CA LEU A 31 1.41 8.95 24.89
C LEU A 31 2.41 9.65 23.95
N THR A 32 2.33 10.98 23.84
CA THR A 32 3.26 11.85 23.11
C THR A 32 4.67 11.83 23.71
N ASP A 33 4.80 11.78 25.03
CA ASP A 33 6.10 11.72 25.73
C ASP A 33 6.75 10.34 25.59
N ILE A 34 5.94 9.27 25.58
CA ILE A 34 6.42 7.89 25.41
C ILE A 34 6.81 7.65 23.94
N LEU A 35 6.00 8.12 23.00
CA LEU A 35 6.23 7.93 21.56
C LEU A 35 7.34 8.87 21.03
N GLY A 36 7.42 10.12 21.50
CA GLY A 36 8.38 11.10 20.99
C GLY A 36 9.83 10.65 21.14
N ASN A 37 10.20 10.09 22.30
CA ASN A 37 11.56 9.59 22.52
C ASN A 37 11.80 8.20 21.92
N SER A 38 10.77 7.34 21.81
CA SER A 38 10.93 5.98 21.28
C SER A 38 10.86 5.87 19.76
N LEU A 39 10.42 6.94 19.08
CA LEU A 39 10.39 7.05 17.61
C LEU A 39 11.67 7.62 17.01
N ASN A 40 12.40 8.50 17.73
CA ASN A 40 13.56 9.20 17.17
C ASN A 40 14.71 8.27 16.72
N ASP A 41 14.83 7.08 17.33
CA ASP A 41 15.87 6.10 16.99
C ASP A 41 15.36 4.99 16.03
N ARG A 42 14.21 5.20 15.38
CA ARG A 42 13.58 4.20 14.52
C ARG A 42 13.35 4.74 13.12
N LEU A 43 13.55 3.86 12.15
CA LEU A 43 13.07 4.09 10.79
C LEU A 43 11.53 4.14 10.81
N LEU A 44 10.95 5.11 10.14
CA LEU A 44 9.51 5.26 10.00
C LEU A 44 9.04 4.68 8.67
N PHE A 45 8.04 3.81 8.72
CA PHE A 45 7.47 3.15 7.54
C PHE A 45 5.96 3.37 7.49
N ALA A 46 5.54 4.22 6.56
CA ALA A 46 4.14 4.51 6.30
C ALA A 46 3.43 3.37 5.55
N VAL A 47 2.24 3.01 6.03
CA VAL A 47 1.39 1.99 5.41
C VAL A 47 -0.05 2.48 5.34
N PRO A 48 -0.86 2.03 4.36
CA PRO A 48 -2.24 2.48 4.24
C PRO A 48 -3.04 2.13 5.50
N LYS A 49 -3.72 3.10 6.11
CA LYS A 49 -4.51 2.94 7.34
C LYS A 49 -5.78 2.13 7.12
N LYS A 50 -6.37 2.22 5.93
CA LYS A 50 -7.63 1.60 5.51
C LYS A 50 -7.73 1.54 3.98
N GLY A 51 -8.81 0.96 3.47
CA GLY A 51 -9.10 0.90 2.05
C GLY A 51 -8.50 -0.33 1.36
N ARG A 52 -8.60 -0.36 0.03
CA ARG A 52 -8.34 -1.56 -0.79
C ARG A 52 -6.94 -2.17 -0.64
N LEU A 53 -5.93 -1.35 -0.34
CA LEU A 53 -4.54 -1.82 -0.20
C LEU A 53 -4.24 -2.38 1.20
N HIS A 54 -5.07 -2.05 2.21
CA HIS A 54 -4.72 -2.22 3.62
C HIS A 54 -4.40 -3.67 3.99
N GLN A 55 -5.33 -4.60 3.75
CA GLN A 55 -5.15 -5.99 4.17
C GLN A 55 -3.96 -6.65 3.48
N ALA A 56 -3.83 -6.47 2.17
CA ALA A 56 -2.69 -6.99 1.40
C ALA A 56 -1.35 -6.42 1.90
N CYS A 57 -1.32 -5.15 2.32
CA CYS A 57 -0.12 -4.57 2.96
C CYS A 57 0.19 -5.28 4.29
N LEU A 58 -0.80 -5.52 5.15
CA LEU A 58 -0.57 -6.22 6.42
C LEU A 58 -0.04 -7.64 6.18
N ASP A 59 -0.66 -8.38 5.27
CA ASP A 59 -0.25 -9.74 4.92
C ASP A 59 1.20 -9.76 4.40
N LEU A 60 1.58 -8.77 3.59
CA LEU A 60 2.94 -8.60 3.09
C LEU A 60 3.95 -8.32 4.20
N LEU A 61 3.61 -7.44 5.16
CA LEU A 61 4.45 -7.14 6.31
C LEU A 61 4.62 -8.38 7.20
N HIS A 62 3.54 -9.13 7.44
CA HIS A 62 3.57 -10.38 8.19
C HIS A 62 4.47 -11.43 7.52
N GLY A 63 4.30 -11.67 6.20
CA GLY A 63 5.17 -12.58 5.44
C GLY A 63 6.63 -12.11 5.38
N SER A 64 6.87 -10.81 5.56
CA SER A 64 8.21 -10.20 5.64
C SER A 64 8.80 -10.25 7.05
N ASP A 65 8.18 -10.97 7.98
CA ASP A 65 8.59 -11.05 9.38
C ASP A 65 8.76 -9.65 10.00
N ILE A 66 7.81 -8.75 9.76
CA ILE A 66 7.71 -7.46 10.45
C ILE A 66 6.68 -7.64 11.57
N GLN A 67 7.15 -7.87 12.79
CA GLN A 67 6.30 -8.25 13.91
C GLN A 67 5.88 -7.01 14.70
N PHE A 68 4.61 -6.66 14.64
CA PHE A 68 4.06 -5.51 15.37
C PHE A 68 2.72 -5.87 16.00
N HIS A 69 2.30 -5.06 16.97
CA HIS A 69 0.93 -5.06 17.48
C HIS A 69 0.43 -3.62 17.44
N ARG A 70 -0.72 -3.42 16.81
CA ARG A 70 -1.35 -2.10 16.71
C ARG A 70 -2.60 -2.07 17.57
N HIS A 71 -2.65 -1.14 18.51
CA HIS A 71 -3.89 -0.83 19.22
C HIS A 71 -4.84 -0.05 18.30
N SER A 72 -6.12 -0.39 18.25
CA SER A 72 -7.12 0.15 17.30
C SER A 72 -7.24 1.69 17.29
N ARG A 73 -6.98 2.32 18.45
CA ARG A 73 -7.01 3.79 18.64
C ARG A 73 -5.72 4.52 18.23
N LEU A 74 -4.66 3.81 17.84
CA LEU A 74 -3.36 4.41 17.53
C LEU A 74 -3.04 4.28 16.03
N ASP A 75 -2.42 5.32 15.48
CA ASP A 75 -1.91 5.33 14.11
C ASP A 75 -0.42 4.97 14.02
N ILE A 76 0.16 4.53 15.13
CA ILE A 76 1.56 4.11 15.20
C ILE A 76 1.62 2.73 15.85
N ALA A 77 2.47 1.86 15.31
CA ALA A 77 2.80 0.57 15.90
C ALA A 77 4.32 0.36 15.90
N LEU A 78 4.89 0.10 17.07
CA LEU A 78 6.30 -0.25 17.19
C LEU A 78 6.52 -1.68 16.72
N VAL A 79 7.56 -1.88 15.92
CA VAL A 79 8.00 -3.21 15.49
C VAL A 79 8.89 -3.80 16.57
N LYS A 80 8.63 -5.06 16.93
CA LYS A 80 9.26 -5.77 18.04
C LYS A 80 10.65 -6.30 17.69
N ASN A 81 10.84 -6.74 16.45
CA ASN A 81 12.03 -7.46 16.00
C ASN A 81 12.97 -6.63 15.11
N LEU A 82 12.66 -5.35 14.84
CA LEU A 82 13.46 -4.41 14.05
C LEU A 82 13.37 -3.00 14.65
N PRO A 83 14.40 -2.13 14.47
CA PRO A 83 14.36 -0.72 14.87
C PRO A 83 13.50 0.11 13.89
N LEU A 84 12.22 -0.27 13.83
CA LEU A 84 11.23 0.19 12.87
C LEU A 84 9.95 0.59 13.62
N ALA A 85 9.25 1.61 13.13
CA ALA A 85 7.89 1.94 13.54
C ALA A 85 6.99 2.07 12.31
N LEU A 86 5.83 1.42 12.35
CA LEU A 86 4.81 1.55 11.33
C LEU A 86 3.93 2.76 11.61
N VAL A 87 3.71 3.59 10.60
CA VAL A 87 2.83 4.76 10.65
C VAL A 87 1.65 4.52 9.71
N PHE A 88 0.44 4.49 10.25
CA PHE A 88 -0.78 4.18 9.49
C PHE A 88 -1.42 5.47 8.99
N LEU A 89 -1.30 5.74 7.70
CA LEU A 89 -1.74 6.98 7.07
C LEU A 89 -2.78 6.73 5.96
N PRO A 90 -3.64 7.70 5.63
CA PRO A 90 -4.38 7.66 4.37
C PRO A 90 -3.42 7.51 3.19
N ALA A 91 -3.74 6.64 2.23
CA ALA A 91 -2.81 6.31 1.13
C ALA A 91 -2.41 7.56 0.30
N ALA A 92 -3.33 8.51 0.14
CA ALA A 92 -3.10 9.78 -0.54
C ALA A 92 -2.08 10.70 0.16
N ASP A 93 -1.92 10.54 1.49
CA ASP A 93 -1.01 11.39 2.27
C ASP A 93 0.42 10.81 2.30
N ILE A 94 0.57 9.50 2.08
CA ILE A 94 1.86 8.80 2.16
C ILE A 94 2.95 9.43 1.26
N PRO A 95 2.68 9.77 -0.02
CA PRO A 95 3.65 10.44 -0.88
C PRO A 95 4.20 11.74 -0.27
N THR A 96 3.36 12.54 0.38
CA THR A 96 3.76 13.79 1.04
C THR A 96 4.75 13.54 2.17
N PHE A 97 4.41 12.65 3.11
CA PHE A 97 5.27 12.38 4.26
C PHE A 97 6.62 11.76 3.87
N VAL A 98 6.62 10.89 2.85
CA VAL A 98 7.86 10.29 2.33
C VAL A 98 8.66 11.31 1.53
N GLY A 99 8.01 12.09 0.67
CA GLY A 99 8.66 13.07 -0.21
C GLY A 99 9.25 14.27 0.52
N GLU A 100 8.72 14.62 1.69
CA GLU A 100 9.27 15.62 2.60
C GLU A 100 10.35 15.07 3.54
N GLY A 101 10.64 13.76 3.47
CA GLY A 101 11.62 13.09 4.34
C GLY A 101 11.21 13.00 5.80
N ARG A 102 9.91 13.12 6.11
CA ARG A 102 9.37 12.92 7.46
C ARG A 102 9.18 11.44 7.78
N VAL A 103 9.09 10.60 6.75
CA VAL A 103 8.98 9.15 6.83
C VAL A 103 9.94 8.55 5.80
N ASP A 104 10.63 7.47 6.16
CA ASP A 104 11.69 6.90 5.33
C ASP A 104 11.17 6.00 4.21
N LEU A 105 10.11 5.23 4.48
CA LEU A 105 9.53 4.22 3.60
C LEU A 105 8.00 4.36 3.56
N GLY A 106 7.37 3.97 2.45
CA GLY A 106 5.92 4.02 2.30
C GLY A 106 5.39 2.95 1.37
N ILE A 107 4.22 2.36 1.68
CA ILE A 107 3.43 1.61 0.70
C ILE A 107 2.22 2.45 0.28
N THR A 108 2.08 2.73 -1.01
CA THR A 108 0.90 3.42 -1.56
C THR A 108 0.66 3.00 -3.01
N GLY A 109 -0.36 3.57 -3.66
CA GLY A 109 -0.61 3.37 -5.09
C GLY A 109 0.25 4.30 -5.95
N ARG A 110 0.67 3.82 -7.13
CA ARG A 110 1.38 4.65 -8.11
C ARG A 110 0.53 5.85 -8.57
N ASP A 111 -0.79 5.69 -8.59
CA ASP A 111 -1.77 6.76 -8.78
C ASP A 111 -1.65 7.90 -7.75
N GLN A 112 -1.50 7.58 -6.47
CA GLN A 112 -1.36 8.57 -5.40
C GLN A 112 -0.04 9.34 -5.50
N VAL A 113 1.05 8.65 -5.87
CA VAL A 113 2.34 9.31 -6.12
C VAL A 113 2.22 10.28 -7.29
N ALA A 114 1.65 9.83 -8.41
CA ALA A 114 1.49 10.67 -9.59
C ALA A 114 0.60 11.90 -9.32
N GLU A 115 -0.51 11.72 -8.59
CA GLU A 115 -1.40 12.81 -8.16
C GLU A 115 -0.68 13.85 -7.30
N HIS A 116 0.17 13.40 -6.37
CA HIS A 116 0.98 14.29 -5.53
C HIS A 116 2.02 15.06 -6.36
N GLU A 117 2.72 14.37 -7.27
CA GLU A 117 3.79 14.97 -8.08
C GLU A 117 3.28 16.00 -9.10
N CYS A 118 2.01 15.93 -9.52
CA CYS A 118 1.38 16.99 -10.30
C CYS A 118 1.33 18.35 -9.55
N VAL A 119 1.32 18.33 -8.22
CA VAL A 119 1.31 19.53 -7.36
C VAL A 119 2.71 19.90 -6.88
N VAL A 120 3.46 18.89 -6.41
CA VAL A 120 4.81 19.04 -5.89
C VAL A 120 5.75 18.15 -6.69
N PRO A 121 6.25 18.64 -7.85
CA PRO A 121 7.16 17.86 -8.66
C PRO A 121 8.43 17.48 -7.89
N PRO A 122 8.99 16.28 -8.11
CA PRO A 122 10.21 15.87 -7.45
C PRO A 122 11.37 16.80 -7.85
N THR A 123 12.21 17.16 -6.87
CA THR A 123 13.44 17.93 -7.09
C THR A 123 14.67 17.04 -6.87
N ALA A 124 15.88 17.60 -6.88
CA ALA A 124 17.07 16.85 -6.51
C ALA A 124 17.03 16.36 -5.05
N THR A 125 16.34 17.08 -4.15
CA THR A 125 16.33 16.82 -2.70
C THR A 125 14.95 16.47 -2.14
N THR A 126 13.87 16.64 -2.91
CA THR A 126 12.51 16.33 -2.48
C THR A 126 11.81 15.38 -3.45
N GLY A 127 10.75 14.75 -2.96
CA GLY A 127 9.99 13.74 -3.71
C GLY A 127 10.37 12.31 -3.32
N VAL A 128 9.71 11.35 -3.96
CA VAL A 128 9.80 9.94 -3.60
C VAL A 128 10.62 9.17 -4.62
N GLU A 129 11.23 8.07 -4.21
CA GLU A 129 11.84 7.09 -5.11
C GLU A 129 11.02 5.80 -5.07
N GLU A 130 10.55 5.33 -6.23
CA GLU A 130 9.93 4.00 -6.35
C GLU A 130 11.02 2.92 -6.24
N VAL A 131 10.88 2.06 -5.23
CA VAL A 131 11.86 1.00 -4.93
C VAL A 131 11.42 -0.35 -5.51
N LEU A 132 10.13 -0.65 -5.44
CA LEU A 132 9.60 -1.96 -5.81
C LEU A 132 8.12 -1.89 -6.17
N ASP A 133 7.74 -2.49 -7.30
CA ASP A 133 6.34 -2.83 -7.59
C ASP A 133 5.94 -4.04 -6.75
N LEU A 134 4.86 -3.91 -5.97
CA LEU A 134 4.43 -4.94 -5.04
C LEU A 134 3.54 -6.01 -5.68
N ASP A 135 3.21 -5.85 -6.97
CA ASP A 135 2.44 -6.81 -7.79
C ASP A 135 1.02 -7.10 -7.26
N PHE A 136 0.44 -6.20 -6.48
CA PHE A 136 -0.97 -6.22 -6.06
C PHE A 136 -1.63 -4.85 -6.18
N GLY A 137 -2.95 -4.78 -5.99
CA GLY A 137 -3.70 -3.52 -6.04
C GLY A 137 -3.79 -2.91 -7.44
N LYS A 138 -3.64 -3.74 -8.48
CA LYS A 138 -3.67 -3.32 -9.89
C LYS A 138 -5.00 -2.67 -10.24
N CYS A 139 -4.96 -1.51 -10.87
CA CYS A 139 -6.12 -0.80 -11.38
C CYS A 139 -5.70 0.21 -12.46
N ALA A 140 -6.67 0.85 -13.07
CA ALA A 140 -6.46 1.98 -13.97
C ALA A 140 -7.30 3.16 -13.51
N LEU A 141 -6.71 4.36 -13.45
CA LEU A 141 -7.48 5.59 -13.34
C LEU A 141 -8.07 5.88 -14.73
N GLN A 142 -9.39 5.84 -14.87
CA GLN A 142 -10.04 5.89 -16.17
C GLN A 142 -11.03 7.03 -16.28
N VAL A 143 -11.09 7.63 -17.47
CA VAL A 143 -12.14 8.55 -17.87
C VAL A 143 -13.37 7.73 -18.26
N GLN A 144 -14.51 8.05 -17.68
CA GLN A 144 -15.75 7.31 -17.88
C GLN A 144 -16.93 8.25 -18.12
N VAL A 145 -17.89 7.79 -18.91
CA VAL A 145 -19.11 8.54 -19.28
C VAL A 145 -20.33 7.63 -19.19
N PRO A 146 -21.56 8.16 -19.13
CA PRO A 146 -22.77 7.36 -19.25
C PRO A 146 -22.70 6.44 -20.47
N ALA A 147 -22.95 5.14 -20.25
CA ALA A 147 -22.94 4.13 -21.30
C ALA A 147 -24.01 4.43 -22.36
N LYS A 148 -25.16 4.95 -21.91
CA LYS A 148 -26.21 5.51 -22.74
C LYS A 148 -25.94 7.01 -22.93
N GLY A 149 -25.58 7.41 -24.14
CA GLY A 149 -25.31 8.82 -24.46
C GLY A 149 -24.48 8.97 -25.73
N SER A 150 -24.28 10.22 -26.15
CA SER A 150 -23.46 10.56 -27.32
C SER A 150 -21.97 10.63 -27.04
N LEU A 151 -21.55 10.70 -25.77
CA LEU A 151 -20.14 10.77 -25.38
C LEU A 151 -19.49 9.40 -25.59
N ALA A 152 -18.39 9.37 -26.34
CA ALA A 152 -17.68 8.15 -26.66
C ALA A 152 -16.16 8.31 -26.63
N LYS A 153 -15.63 9.53 -26.75
CA LYS A 153 -14.21 9.82 -26.71
C LYS A 153 -13.88 10.88 -25.66
N PRO A 154 -12.64 10.92 -25.14
CA PRO A 154 -12.24 11.90 -24.14
C PRO A 154 -12.42 13.35 -24.59
N GLU A 155 -12.26 13.62 -25.89
CA GLU A 155 -12.42 14.97 -26.46
C GLU A 155 -13.86 15.47 -26.36
N ASP A 156 -14.85 14.55 -26.29
CA ASP A 156 -16.26 14.91 -26.11
C ASP A 156 -16.53 15.56 -24.74
N LEU A 157 -15.62 15.39 -23.78
CA LEU A 157 -15.68 16.00 -22.44
C LEU A 157 -15.03 17.38 -22.37
N ILE A 158 -14.42 17.88 -23.45
CA ILE A 158 -13.83 19.21 -23.46
C ILE A 158 -14.91 20.28 -23.30
N GLY A 159 -14.74 21.13 -22.29
CA GLY A 159 -15.75 22.15 -21.94
C GLY A 159 -16.92 21.64 -21.09
N LYS A 160 -16.88 20.37 -20.65
CA LYS A 160 -17.92 19.74 -19.81
C LYS A 160 -17.50 19.64 -18.35
N ASN A 161 -18.41 19.17 -17.49
CA ASN A 161 -18.12 18.92 -16.08
C ASN A 161 -17.60 17.49 -15.88
N VAL A 162 -16.45 17.37 -15.23
CA VAL A 162 -15.88 16.09 -14.83
C VAL A 162 -15.62 16.10 -13.33
N VAL A 163 -16.01 15.03 -12.63
CA VAL A 163 -15.74 14.87 -11.20
C VAL A 163 -14.75 13.75 -10.93
N THR A 164 -13.94 13.93 -9.90
CA THR A 164 -12.91 12.96 -9.51
C THR A 164 -12.38 13.26 -8.11
N SER A 165 -11.75 12.27 -7.47
CA SER A 165 -10.86 12.48 -6.32
C SER A 165 -9.41 12.77 -6.73
N PHE A 166 -9.05 12.58 -8.01
CA PHE A 166 -7.72 12.77 -8.60
C PHE A 166 -7.71 14.01 -9.49
N THR A 167 -7.94 15.18 -8.88
CA THR A 167 -8.13 16.43 -9.63
C THR A 167 -6.90 16.84 -10.42
N ASN A 168 -5.70 16.61 -9.87
CA ASN A 168 -4.47 17.07 -10.51
C ASN A 168 -4.13 16.21 -11.75
N LEU A 169 -4.25 14.89 -11.66
CA LEU A 169 -4.10 14.00 -12.80
C LEU A 169 -5.17 14.25 -13.87
N ALA A 170 -6.42 14.47 -13.47
CA ALA A 170 -7.49 14.78 -14.42
C ALA A 170 -7.23 16.11 -15.14
N GLU A 171 -6.84 17.16 -14.41
CA GLU A 171 -6.47 18.44 -15.01
C GLU A 171 -5.30 18.31 -15.98
N GLU A 172 -4.24 17.58 -15.61
CA GLU A 172 -3.11 17.34 -16.51
C GLU A 172 -3.53 16.59 -17.77
N TYR A 173 -4.35 15.55 -17.62
CA TYR A 173 -4.89 14.76 -18.72
C TYR A 173 -5.71 15.61 -19.71
N PHE A 174 -6.69 16.38 -19.20
CA PHE A 174 -7.51 17.23 -20.07
C PHE A 174 -6.73 18.41 -20.65
N ARG A 175 -5.73 18.94 -19.94
CA ARG A 175 -4.87 20.01 -20.48
C ARG A 175 -4.07 19.52 -21.70
N LYS A 176 -3.57 18.28 -21.67
CA LYS A 176 -2.90 17.65 -22.83
C LYS A 176 -3.87 17.49 -23.99
N LEU A 177 -5.06 16.94 -23.74
CA LEU A 177 -6.10 16.78 -24.77
C LEU A 177 -6.54 18.11 -25.41
N GLU A 178 -6.77 19.14 -24.60
CA GLU A 178 -7.15 20.47 -25.10
C GLU A 178 -6.03 21.10 -25.95
N ALA A 179 -4.76 20.92 -25.57
CA ALA A 179 -3.62 21.40 -26.33
C ALA A 179 -3.47 20.68 -27.68
N GLU A 180 -3.69 19.36 -27.71
CA GLU A 180 -3.69 18.56 -28.94
C GLU A 180 -4.81 18.98 -29.89
N GLN A 181 -6.03 19.22 -29.38
CA GLN A 181 -7.16 19.68 -30.17
C GLN A 181 -6.96 21.12 -30.70
N ALA A 182 -6.27 21.97 -29.96
CA ALA A 182 -5.99 23.36 -30.33
C ALA A 182 -4.77 23.54 -31.24
N GLY A 183 -4.09 22.45 -31.65
CA GLY A 183 -2.88 22.53 -32.49
C GLY A 183 -1.65 23.11 -31.79
N GLY A 184 -1.58 23.01 -30.45
CA GLY A 184 -0.41 23.40 -29.65
C GLY A 184 -0.42 24.80 -29.05
N ALA A 185 -1.44 25.63 -29.30
CA ALA A 185 -1.56 26.96 -28.70
C ALA A 185 -2.50 26.95 -27.50
N THR A 186 -1.97 27.19 -26.30
CA THR A 186 -2.79 27.49 -25.12
C THR A 186 -2.35 28.81 -24.51
N ASN A 187 -3.27 29.76 -24.36
CA ASN A 187 -3.01 31.05 -23.71
C ASN A 187 -2.91 30.82 -22.20
N GLY A 188 -1.72 31.01 -21.63
CA GLY A 188 -1.46 30.85 -20.20
C GLY A 188 -2.16 31.90 -19.33
N ASP A 189 -2.52 31.52 -18.11
CA ASP A 189 -2.89 32.45 -17.04
C ASP A 189 -1.64 33.06 -16.36
N SER A 190 -1.86 33.88 -15.33
CA SER A 190 -0.82 34.57 -14.55
C SER A 190 0.21 33.65 -13.88
N ASN A 191 -0.05 32.34 -13.81
CA ASN A 191 0.86 31.30 -13.30
C ASN A 191 1.44 30.41 -14.41
N GLY A 192 1.21 30.76 -15.69
CA GLY A 192 1.70 30.01 -16.85
C GLY A 192 0.89 28.75 -17.18
N LYS A 193 -0.29 28.53 -16.55
CA LYS A 193 -1.17 27.40 -16.88
C LYS A 193 -2.35 27.91 -17.71
N ALA A 194 -2.63 27.31 -18.87
CA ALA A 194 -3.83 27.69 -19.61
C ALA A 194 -5.09 27.34 -18.83
N LYS A 195 -6.08 28.24 -18.82
CA LYS A 195 -7.38 27.99 -18.20
C LYS A 195 -8.05 26.82 -18.92
N LEU A 196 -8.24 25.72 -18.18
CA LEU A 196 -8.88 24.51 -18.69
C LEU A 196 -10.33 24.82 -19.08
N LYS A 197 -10.77 24.43 -20.28
CA LYS A 197 -12.18 24.55 -20.69
C LYS A 197 -13.02 23.53 -19.91
N THR A 198 -12.49 22.33 -19.76
CA THR A 198 -13.08 21.25 -18.96
C THR A 198 -13.12 21.66 -17.49
N VAL A 199 -14.28 21.53 -16.85
CA VAL A 199 -14.47 21.89 -15.45
C VAL A 199 -14.26 20.65 -14.58
N ILE A 200 -13.11 20.57 -13.92
CA ILE A 200 -12.78 19.49 -12.98
C ILE A 200 -13.25 19.87 -11.57
N LYS A 201 -13.99 18.98 -10.90
CA LYS A 201 -14.48 19.18 -9.52
C LYS A 201 -14.12 18.00 -8.63
N TYR A 202 -13.69 18.30 -7.41
CA TYR A 202 -13.37 17.28 -6.42
C TYR A 202 -14.64 16.58 -5.90
N VAL A 203 -14.65 15.25 -5.94
CA VAL A 203 -15.64 14.38 -5.27
C VAL A 203 -14.90 13.20 -4.66
N GLY A 204 -14.89 13.13 -3.32
CA GLY A 204 -14.11 12.14 -2.58
C GLY A 204 -14.74 10.75 -2.39
N GLY A 205 -15.97 10.53 -2.86
CA GLY A 205 -16.68 9.26 -2.71
C GLY A 205 -17.98 9.19 -3.50
N SER A 206 -18.41 7.96 -3.81
CA SER A 206 -19.58 7.67 -4.64
C SER A 206 -19.59 8.42 -5.97
N VAL A 207 -18.42 8.52 -6.60
CA VAL A 207 -18.20 9.25 -7.85
C VAL A 207 -19.08 8.67 -8.97
N GLU A 208 -19.35 7.37 -8.93
CA GLU A 208 -20.19 6.65 -9.88
C GLU A 208 -21.63 7.18 -9.96
N ALA A 209 -22.15 7.81 -8.90
CA ALA A 209 -23.50 8.38 -8.89
C ALA A 209 -23.57 9.77 -9.52
N ALA A 210 -22.43 10.47 -9.69
CA ALA A 210 -22.40 11.88 -10.04
C ALA A 210 -23.06 12.18 -11.40
N CYS A 211 -22.84 11.32 -12.39
CA CYS A 211 -23.47 11.48 -13.71
C CYS A 211 -24.99 11.27 -13.64
N ALA A 212 -25.45 10.25 -12.90
CA ALA A 212 -26.88 9.96 -12.75
C ALA A 212 -27.63 11.08 -12.01
N LEU A 213 -26.94 11.79 -11.11
CA LEU A 213 -27.46 12.93 -10.36
C LEU A 213 -27.34 14.27 -11.11
N GLY A 214 -26.78 14.28 -12.32
CA GLY A 214 -26.61 15.49 -13.13
C GLY A 214 -25.52 16.45 -12.61
N VAL A 215 -24.64 15.98 -11.73
CA VAL A 215 -23.53 16.76 -11.17
C VAL A 215 -22.35 16.85 -12.15
N ALA A 216 -22.21 15.85 -13.02
CA ALA A 216 -21.13 15.75 -13.99
C ALA A 216 -21.59 15.13 -15.31
N ASP A 217 -20.89 15.45 -16.40
CA ASP A 217 -21.06 14.82 -17.70
C ASP A 217 -20.21 13.54 -17.82
N GLY A 218 -19.09 13.48 -17.09
CA GLY A 218 -18.18 12.33 -17.01
C GLY A 218 -17.46 12.28 -15.67
N ILE A 219 -16.75 11.19 -15.41
CA ILE A 219 -15.96 11.00 -14.20
C ILE A 219 -14.55 10.53 -14.52
N VAL A 220 -13.62 10.76 -13.59
CA VAL A 220 -12.32 10.09 -13.58
C VAL A 220 -12.20 9.35 -12.26
N ASP A 221 -12.12 8.02 -12.29
CA ASP A 221 -12.03 7.21 -11.08
C ASP A 221 -11.26 5.91 -11.32
N LEU A 222 -10.81 5.29 -10.22
CA LEU A 222 -10.07 4.03 -10.26
C LEU A 222 -10.97 2.86 -10.63
N VAL A 223 -10.51 2.06 -11.58
CA VAL A 223 -11.19 0.88 -12.09
C VAL A 223 -10.29 -0.35 -11.96
N GLU A 224 -10.78 -1.38 -11.27
CA GLU A 224 -10.14 -2.69 -11.20
C GLU A 224 -10.80 -3.67 -12.18
N SER A 225 -11.95 -4.27 -11.83
CA SER A 225 -12.73 -5.13 -12.74
C SER A 225 -13.70 -4.35 -13.64
N GLY A 226 -14.05 -3.12 -13.25
CA GLY A 226 -15.07 -2.28 -13.89
C GLY A 226 -16.51 -2.68 -13.59
N GLU A 227 -16.76 -3.67 -12.74
CA GLU A 227 -18.12 -4.14 -12.44
C GLU A 227 -18.99 -3.06 -11.78
N THR A 228 -18.46 -2.37 -10.77
CA THR A 228 -19.16 -1.25 -10.11
C THR A 228 -19.57 -0.16 -11.08
N MET A 229 -18.65 0.22 -11.98
CA MET A 229 -18.89 1.29 -12.94
C MET A 229 -19.92 0.90 -14.00
N ARG A 230 -19.86 -0.35 -14.50
CA ARG A 230 -20.89 -0.88 -15.41
C ARG A 230 -22.26 -0.95 -14.74
N ALA A 231 -22.32 -1.36 -13.47
CA ALA A 231 -23.56 -1.40 -12.70
C ALA A 231 -24.16 0.00 -12.49
N ALA A 232 -23.32 1.02 -12.35
CA ALA A 232 -23.72 2.43 -12.32
C ALA A 232 -24.09 2.99 -13.72
N GLY A 233 -24.02 2.18 -14.77
CA GLY A 233 -24.36 2.59 -16.13
C GLY A 233 -23.29 3.44 -16.81
N LEU A 234 -22.02 3.32 -16.40
CA LEU A 234 -20.87 4.00 -16.98
C LEU A 234 -20.06 3.08 -17.90
N LYS A 235 -19.36 3.68 -18.86
CA LYS A 235 -18.36 3.02 -19.71
C LYS A 235 -17.05 3.80 -19.64
N ALA A 236 -15.93 3.08 -19.53
CA ALA A 236 -14.61 3.67 -19.67
C ALA A 236 -14.33 4.01 -21.14
N ILE A 237 -13.79 5.19 -21.39
CA ILE A 237 -13.48 5.71 -22.74
C ILE A 237 -11.99 6.03 -22.91
N SER A 238 -11.24 6.16 -21.82
CA SER A 238 -9.78 6.29 -21.85
C SER A 238 -9.17 5.97 -20.49
N THR A 239 -7.86 5.71 -20.48
CA THR A 239 -7.07 5.49 -19.28
C THR A 239 -6.11 6.66 -19.08
N VAL A 240 -6.17 7.28 -17.90
CA VAL A 240 -5.27 8.36 -17.47
C VAL A 240 -3.93 7.77 -17.03
N ILE A 241 -3.96 6.76 -16.16
CA ILE A 241 -2.77 6.07 -15.67
C ILE A 241 -3.11 4.64 -15.24
N SER A 242 -2.18 3.69 -15.47
CA SER A 242 -2.23 2.36 -14.86
C SER A 242 -1.47 2.38 -13.53
N SER A 243 -2.06 1.78 -12.49
CA SER A 243 -1.58 1.85 -11.12
C SER A 243 -1.50 0.46 -10.49
N SER A 244 -0.54 0.31 -9.58
CA SER A 244 -0.36 -0.84 -8.68
C SER A 244 0.12 -0.31 -7.33
N ALA A 245 0.07 -1.15 -6.30
CA ALA A 245 0.73 -0.85 -5.04
C ALA A 245 2.26 -0.90 -5.22
N ILE A 246 2.94 0.10 -4.69
CA ILE A 246 4.38 0.28 -4.80
C ILE A 246 4.99 0.56 -3.42
N LEU A 247 6.23 0.11 -3.24
CA LEU A 247 7.10 0.54 -2.16
C LEU A 247 7.86 1.79 -2.62
N ILE A 248 7.73 2.87 -1.87
CA ILE A 248 8.45 4.12 -2.08
C ILE A 248 9.37 4.41 -0.90
N LYS A 249 10.45 5.15 -1.15
CA LYS A 249 11.34 5.66 -0.09
C LYS A 249 11.63 7.14 -0.25
N SER A 250 12.01 7.77 0.86
CA SER A 250 12.53 9.13 0.89
C SER A 250 13.92 9.17 0.25
N LYS A 251 14.23 10.28 -0.44
CA LYS A 251 15.60 10.59 -0.91
C LYS A 251 16.60 10.80 0.24
N HIS A 252 16.10 10.99 1.45
CA HIS A 252 16.87 11.22 2.67
C HIS A 252 16.52 10.20 3.76
N ALA A 253 16.35 8.93 3.40
CA ALA A 253 16.10 7.87 4.36
C ALA A 253 17.22 7.79 5.43
N SER A 254 16.82 7.71 6.70
CA SER A 254 17.67 7.74 7.88
C SER A 254 18.59 6.52 8.02
N ASP A 255 18.11 5.34 7.61
CA ASP A 255 18.89 4.09 7.61
C ASP A 255 18.73 3.32 6.29
N PRO A 256 19.58 3.61 5.29
CA PRO A 256 19.55 2.92 4.00
C PRO A 256 19.74 1.39 4.09
N LYS A 257 20.52 0.89 5.06
CA LYS A 257 20.75 -0.56 5.21
C LYS A 257 19.49 -1.27 5.68
N LEU A 258 18.75 -0.66 6.60
CA LEU A 258 17.47 -1.19 7.03
C LEU A 258 16.42 -1.11 5.92
N VAL A 259 16.42 -0.05 5.11
CA VAL A 259 15.59 0.05 3.90
C VAL A 259 15.85 -1.12 2.95
N ASP A 260 17.11 -1.39 2.64
CA ASP A 260 17.51 -2.49 1.74
C ASP A 260 17.09 -3.85 2.30
N LEU A 261 17.27 -4.05 3.62
CA LEU A 261 16.82 -5.26 4.30
C LEU A 261 15.31 -5.46 4.18
N ILE A 262 14.50 -4.44 4.52
CA ILE A 262 13.04 -4.50 4.44
C ILE A 262 12.59 -4.75 3.00
N THR A 263 13.19 -4.06 2.04
CA THR A 263 12.92 -4.21 0.61
C THR A 263 13.20 -5.64 0.15
N ALA A 264 14.35 -6.21 0.52
CA ALA A 264 14.69 -7.59 0.21
C ALA A 264 13.71 -8.59 0.88
N ARG A 265 13.24 -8.26 2.10
CA ARG A 265 12.22 -9.05 2.81
C ARG A 265 10.90 -9.12 2.05
N ILE A 266 10.40 -7.96 1.65
CA ILE A 266 9.17 -7.78 0.88
C ILE A 266 9.27 -8.45 -0.50
N LYS A 267 10.36 -8.21 -1.24
CA LYS A 267 10.61 -8.83 -2.55
C LYS A 267 10.53 -10.35 -2.49
N GLY A 268 11.03 -10.95 -1.40
CA GLY A 268 10.98 -12.40 -1.23
C GLY A 268 9.58 -12.96 -0.96
N VAL A 269 8.70 -12.21 -0.30
CA VAL A 269 7.29 -12.60 -0.13
C VAL A 269 6.57 -12.55 -1.48
N ILE A 270 6.72 -11.46 -2.23
CA ILE A 270 6.13 -11.30 -3.57
C ILE A 270 6.59 -12.44 -4.48
N THR A 271 7.89 -12.75 -4.42
CA THR A 271 8.45 -13.87 -5.18
C THR A 271 7.83 -15.18 -4.73
N ALA A 272 7.77 -15.48 -3.43
CA ALA A 272 7.19 -16.72 -2.92
C ALA A 272 5.72 -16.92 -3.32
N GLN A 273 4.92 -15.84 -3.35
CA GLN A 273 3.51 -15.91 -3.75
C GLN A 273 3.29 -16.38 -5.20
N LYS A 274 4.25 -16.09 -6.10
CA LYS A 274 4.22 -16.50 -7.51
C LYS A 274 4.48 -17.99 -7.73
N TYR A 275 5.13 -18.64 -6.78
CA TYR A 275 5.57 -20.02 -6.92
C TYR A 275 4.87 -20.95 -5.91
N VAL A 276 4.94 -22.22 -6.22
CA VAL A 276 4.67 -23.33 -5.30
C VAL A 276 5.82 -24.32 -5.41
N LEU A 277 6.03 -25.08 -4.34
CA LEU A 277 6.97 -26.19 -4.34
C LEU A 277 6.21 -27.44 -4.78
N CYS A 278 6.56 -28.01 -5.92
CA CYS A 278 6.03 -29.28 -6.39
C CYS A 278 7.02 -30.38 -6.04
N THR A 279 6.53 -31.41 -5.37
CA THR A 279 7.29 -32.64 -5.08
C THR A 279 6.58 -33.82 -5.68
N TYR A 280 7.30 -34.76 -6.29
CA TYR A 280 6.73 -35.95 -6.90
C TYR A 280 7.77 -37.06 -6.99
N ASN A 281 7.31 -38.30 -7.11
CA ASN A 281 8.14 -39.46 -7.39
C ASN A 281 8.06 -39.81 -8.88
N VAL A 282 9.16 -40.25 -9.48
CA VAL A 282 9.20 -40.69 -10.88
C VAL A 282 10.31 -41.73 -11.06
N GLU A 283 10.13 -42.66 -12.00
CA GLU A 283 11.23 -43.52 -12.44
C GLU A 283 12.42 -42.67 -12.93
N ARG A 284 13.63 -43.10 -12.58
CA ARG A 284 14.88 -42.47 -13.00
C ARG A 284 15.02 -42.42 -14.52
N SER A 285 14.45 -43.39 -15.23
CA SER A 285 14.39 -43.44 -16.70
C SER A 285 13.63 -42.25 -17.31
N LYS A 286 12.68 -41.66 -16.57
CA LYS A 286 11.81 -40.54 -16.99
C LYS A 286 12.26 -39.18 -16.46
N LEU A 287 13.32 -39.13 -15.67
CA LEU A 287 13.80 -37.90 -15.03
C LEU A 287 14.07 -36.77 -16.03
N ASP A 288 14.67 -37.08 -17.19
CA ASP A 288 14.98 -36.05 -18.19
C ASP A 288 13.73 -35.41 -18.82
N GLU A 289 12.63 -36.15 -18.89
CA GLU A 289 11.34 -35.63 -19.33
C GLU A 289 10.70 -34.79 -18.22
N ALA A 290 10.72 -35.28 -16.98
CA ALA A 290 10.21 -34.59 -15.81
C ALA A 290 10.90 -33.24 -15.55
N ARG A 291 12.22 -33.16 -15.80
CA ARG A 291 13.03 -31.91 -15.71
C ARG A 291 12.62 -30.85 -16.73
N LYS A 292 12.08 -31.24 -17.89
CA LYS A 292 11.55 -30.28 -18.87
C LYS A 292 10.21 -29.70 -18.44
N ILE A 293 9.40 -30.50 -17.74
CA ILE A 293 8.10 -30.07 -17.20
C ILE A 293 8.30 -29.17 -15.98
N THR A 294 9.24 -29.53 -15.09
CA THR A 294 9.52 -28.82 -13.85
C THR A 294 11.02 -28.47 -13.73
N PRO A 295 11.51 -27.49 -14.51
CA PRO A 295 12.93 -27.13 -14.51
C PRO A 295 13.41 -26.50 -13.19
N GLY A 296 12.48 -26.09 -12.32
CA GLY A 296 12.80 -25.34 -11.11
C GLY A 296 13.29 -23.93 -11.42
N ARG A 297 13.66 -23.17 -10.38
CA ARG A 297 14.23 -21.82 -10.55
C ARG A 297 15.69 -21.83 -10.99
N ARG A 298 16.46 -22.81 -10.50
CA ARG A 298 17.87 -23.04 -10.86
C ARG A 298 18.04 -24.41 -11.49
N ALA A 299 17.58 -25.43 -10.77
CA ALA A 299 17.45 -26.81 -11.19
C ALA A 299 16.48 -27.48 -10.20
N PRO A 300 15.83 -28.60 -10.56
CA PRO A 300 15.10 -29.39 -9.59
C PRO A 300 16.06 -30.14 -8.66
N THR A 301 15.69 -30.31 -7.39
CA THR A 301 16.37 -31.20 -6.45
C THR A 301 15.93 -32.63 -6.74
N VAL A 302 16.89 -33.56 -6.77
CA VAL A 302 16.62 -34.98 -7.07
C VAL A 302 17.29 -35.86 -6.02
N ASN A 303 16.50 -36.67 -5.32
CA ASN A 303 16.97 -37.63 -4.32
C ASN A 303 16.58 -39.04 -4.77
N ALA A 304 17.47 -40.03 -4.57
CA ALA A 304 17.12 -41.43 -4.79
C ALA A 304 16.14 -41.91 -3.70
N LEU A 305 15.19 -42.77 -4.07
CA LEU A 305 14.33 -43.48 -3.11
C LEU A 305 14.99 -44.80 -2.69
N GLU A 306 14.46 -45.43 -1.64
CA GLU A 306 14.84 -46.80 -1.26
C GLU A 306 14.39 -47.83 -2.29
N GLU A 307 13.28 -47.56 -2.98
CA GLU A 307 12.86 -48.37 -4.12
C GLU A 307 13.80 -48.15 -5.30
N ASP A 308 14.41 -49.25 -5.76
CA ASP A 308 15.36 -49.23 -6.86
C ASP A 308 14.73 -48.67 -8.14
N GLY A 309 15.47 -47.80 -8.82
CA GLY A 309 15.04 -47.19 -10.07
C GLY A 309 14.17 -45.94 -9.93
N TRP A 310 13.83 -45.51 -8.71
CA TRP A 310 13.00 -44.32 -8.47
C TRP A 310 13.75 -43.14 -7.87
N VAL A 311 13.21 -41.94 -8.12
CA VAL A 311 13.68 -40.68 -7.54
C VAL A 311 12.53 -39.81 -7.05
N ALA A 312 12.74 -39.11 -5.96
CA ALA A 312 11.93 -37.98 -5.54
C ALA A 312 12.49 -36.69 -6.14
N VAL A 313 11.65 -35.93 -6.81
CA VAL A 313 11.99 -34.65 -7.43
C VAL A 313 11.26 -33.52 -6.70
N GLN A 314 11.96 -32.42 -6.46
CA GLN A 314 11.40 -31.20 -5.89
C GLN A 314 11.77 -29.99 -6.75
N ALA A 315 10.77 -29.21 -7.16
CA ALA A 315 10.96 -28.06 -8.02
C ALA A 315 10.02 -26.91 -7.66
N MET A 316 10.51 -25.67 -7.75
CA MET A 316 9.65 -24.49 -7.76
C MET A 316 8.96 -24.37 -9.12
N VAL A 317 7.64 -24.26 -9.10
CA VAL A 317 6.80 -24.10 -10.30
C VAL A 317 5.93 -22.87 -10.14
N LEU A 318 5.69 -22.13 -11.24
CA LEU A 318 4.77 -21.00 -11.20
C LEU A 318 3.37 -21.47 -10.82
N ARG A 319 2.73 -20.76 -9.87
CA ARG A 319 1.40 -21.12 -9.35
C ARG A 319 0.34 -21.25 -10.45
N LYS A 320 0.43 -20.43 -11.51
CA LYS A 320 -0.52 -20.47 -12.64
C LYS A 320 -0.32 -21.69 -13.56
N GLU A 321 0.84 -22.33 -13.49
CA GLU A 321 1.25 -23.43 -14.40
C GLU A 321 1.19 -24.80 -13.71
N ILE A 322 1.02 -24.83 -12.38
CA ILE A 322 1.14 -26.06 -11.59
C ILE A 322 0.15 -27.15 -12.00
N ALA A 323 -1.11 -26.81 -12.31
CA ALA A 323 -2.10 -27.80 -12.73
C ALA A 323 -1.66 -28.51 -14.01
N ILE A 324 -1.26 -27.75 -15.03
CA ILE A 324 -0.75 -28.27 -16.30
C ILE A 324 0.52 -29.09 -16.09
N ALA A 325 1.41 -28.64 -15.19
CA ALA A 325 2.61 -29.38 -14.85
C ALA A 325 2.29 -30.73 -14.20
N MET A 326 1.32 -30.79 -13.28
CA MET A 326 0.88 -32.02 -12.63
C MET A 326 0.25 -33.01 -13.62
N ASP A 327 -0.57 -32.52 -14.54
CA ASP A 327 -1.17 -33.36 -15.60
C ASP A 327 -0.07 -34.01 -16.46
N LYS A 328 0.88 -33.20 -16.96
CA LYS A 328 2.01 -33.69 -17.76
C LYS A 328 2.92 -34.65 -17.00
N LEU A 329 3.15 -34.39 -15.71
CA LEU A 329 3.93 -35.29 -14.86
C LEU A 329 3.22 -36.64 -14.70
N THR A 330 1.90 -36.64 -14.54
CA THR A 330 1.10 -37.86 -14.44
C THR A 330 1.15 -38.67 -15.74
N GLU A 331 1.08 -38.02 -16.90
CA GLU A 331 1.18 -38.67 -18.22
C GLU A 331 2.48 -39.44 -18.42
N ILE A 332 3.59 -38.98 -17.83
CA ILE A 332 4.89 -39.63 -17.93
C ILE A 332 5.15 -40.65 -16.81
N GLY A 333 4.16 -40.89 -15.95
CA GLY A 333 4.20 -41.88 -14.88
C GLY A 333 4.70 -41.37 -13.52
N ALA A 334 4.70 -40.06 -13.28
CA ALA A 334 4.98 -39.54 -11.94
C ALA A 334 3.84 -39.85 -10.96
N SER A 335 4.18 -40.13 -9.71
CA SER A 335 3.25 -40.41 -8.61
C SER A 335 3.48 -39.47 -7.41
N ASP A 336 2.54 -39.49 -6.46
CA ASP A 336 2.65 -38.78 -5.18
C ASP A 336 2.93 -37.27 -5.33
N LEU A 337 2.28 -36.64 -6.31
CA LEU A 337 2.43 -35.23 -6.59
C LEU A 337 1.84 -34.39 -5.44
N ILE A 338 2.70 -33.66 -4.74
CA ILE A 338 2.33 -32.78 -3.63
C ILE A 338 2.73 -31.35 -3.99
N VAL A 339 1.85 -30.41 -3.63
CA VAL A 339 2.07 -28.98 -3.82
C VAL A 339 2.09 -28.29 -2.46
N THR A 340 3.22 -27.66 -2.13
CA THR A 340 3.40 -26.91 -0.88
C THR A 340 3.51 -25.41 -1.18
N LYS A 341 2.83 -24.59 -0.36
CA LYS A 341 2.95 -23.13 -0.43
C LYS A 341 4.30 -22.68 0.12
N ILE A 342 4.85 -21.63 -0.48
CA ILE A 342 6.07 -20.98 -0.01
C ILE A 342 5.66 -19.64 0.61
N GLU A 343 6.09 -19.37 1.82
CA GLU A 343 5.76 -18.11 2.53
C GLU A 343 6.73 -16.98 2.19
N ASN A 344 8.04 -17.29 2.10
CA ASN A 344 9.08 -16.33 1.75
C ASN A 344 10.22 -17.03 1.01
N SER A 345 10.85 -16.34 0.07
CA SER A 345 11.99 -16.86 -0.71
C SER A 345 13.00 -15.75 -0.95
N ARG A 346 14.27 -15.96 -0.56
CA ARG A 346 15.37 -15.05 -0.88
C ARG A 346 16.07 -15.57 -2.12
N THR A 347 16.00 -14.81 -3.19
CA THR A 347 16.62 -15.19 -4.46
C THR A 347 17.79 -14.26 -4.70
N GLY A 348 18.99 -14.83 -4.75
CA GLY A 348 20.15 -14.13 -5.28
C GLY A 348 19.96 -14.05 -6.78
N ASP A 349 19.36 -12.96 -7.23
CA ASP A 349 19.26 -12.60 -8.65
C ASP A 349 20.43 -11.68 -9.01
#